data_AF-A0A550GLJ9-F1
#
_entry.id   AF-A0A550GLJ9-F1
#
_cell.length_a   1.000
_cell.length_b   1.000
_cell.length_c   1.000
_cell.angle_alpha   90.00
_cell.angle_beta   90.00
_cell.angle_gamma   90.00
#
_symmetry.space_group_name_H-M   'P 1'
#
loop_
_entity.id
_entity.type
_entity.pdbx_description
1 polymer ?
#
loop_
_entity_poly.entity_id
_entity_poly.type
_entity_poly.pdbx_seq_one_letter_code
_entity_poly.pdbx_strand_id
1 'polypeptide(L)' 'MNPKRIVSRIIGLTQTAIGGVIMFFAFLIFYNIFNLQTALGFPTEAIGLYLWTFIIFGSLSVISGLFLFYEP' A
#
# COMPACT_ATOMS: atom_id res chain seq x y z
N MET A 1 29.39 -3.32 2.21
CA MET A 1 28.06 -3.46 2.84
C MET A 1 27.72 -4.94 2.93
N ASN A 2 27.15 -5.40 4.05
CA ASN A 2 26.70 -6.79 4.17
C ASN A 2 25.59 -7.06 3.11
N PRO A 3 25.69 -8.10 2.27
CA PRO A 3 24.66 -8.42 1.27
C PRO A 3 23.26 -8.52 1.86
N LYS A 4 23.12 -9.04 3.09
CA LYS A 4 21.85 -9.09 3.81
C LYS A 4 21.24 -7.70 4.01
N ARG A 5 22.06 -6.72 4.34
CA ARG A 5 21.64 -5.33 4.56
C ARG A 5 21.23 -4.63 3.26
N ILE A 6 21.87 -4.95 2.13
CA ILE A 6 21.45 -4.46 0.81
C ILE A 6 20.06 -5.02 0.47
N VAL A 7 19.88 -6.33 0.61
CA VAL A 7 18.59 -6.99 0.33
C VAL A 7 17.49 -6.44 1.24
N SER A 8 17.75 -6.30 2.54
CA SER A 8 16.79 -5.73 3.50
C SER A 8 16.36 -4.31 3.10
N ARG A 9 17.31 -3.45 2.70
CA ARG A 9 16.99 -2.10 2.21
C ARG A 9 16.17 -2.10 0.93
N ILE A 10 16.46 -2.98 -0.02
CA ILE A 10 15.70 -3.08 -1.27
C ILE A 10 14.26 -3.50 -0.96
N ILE A 11 14.08 -4.56 -0.17
CA ILE A 11 12.76 -5.04 0.23
C ILE A 11 12.01 -3.94 0.98
N GLY A 12 12.66 -3.29 1.94
CA GLY A 12 12.07 -2.21 2.72
C GLY A 12 11.60 -1.03 1.88
N LEU A 13 12.42 -0.61 0.91
CA LEU A 13 12.07 0.45 -0.03
C LEU A 13 10.88 0.05 -0.91
N THR A 14 10.91 -1.16 -1.49
CA THR A 14 9.82 -1.67 -2.34
C THR A 14 8.52 -1.76 -1.56
N GLN A 15 8.56 -2.28 -0.34
CA GLN A 15 7.38 -2.45 0.50
C GLN A 15 6.78 -1.10 0.94
N THR A 16 7.64 -0.13 1.23
CA THR A 16 7.22 1.25 1.51
C THR A 16 6.55 1.88 0.30
N ALA A 17 7.14 1.76 -0.88
CA ALA A 17 6.59 2.30 -2.12
C ALA A 17 5.23 1.67 -2.46
N ILE A 18 5.12 0.33 -2.40
CA ILE A 18 3.87 -0.40 -2.65
C ILE A 18 2.78 0.02 -1.66
N GLY A 19 3.11 0.11 -0.36
CA GLY A 19 2.15 0.54 0.65
C GLY A 19 1.62 1.95 0.38
N GLY A 20 2.50 2.88 0.00
CA GLY A 20 2.13 4.23 -0.42
C GLY A 20 1.20 4.24 -1.65
N VAL A 21 1.52 3.45 -2.68
CA VAL A 21 0.70 3.34 -3.90
C VAL A 21 -0.69 2.77 -3.59
N ILE A 22 -0.80 1.76 -2.72
CA ILE A 22 -2.09 1.19 -2.32
C ILE A 22 -2.95 2.23 -1.61
N MET A 23 -2.36 3.00 -0.69
CA MET A 23 -3.09 4.08 -0.01
C MET A 23 -3.52 5.19 -0.98
N PHE A 24 -2.68 5.54 -1.95
CA PHE A 24 -3.05 6.46 -3.02
C PHE A 24 -4.21 5.90 -3.86
N PHE A 25 -4.20 4.60 -4.18
CA PHE A 25 -5.30 3.94 -4.87
C PHE A 25 -6.60 3.98 -4.06
N ALA A 26 -6.53 3.80 -2.74
CA ALA A 26 -7.70 3.95 -1.86
C ALA A 26 -8.31 5.35 -1.98
N PHE A 27 -7.47 6.40 -2.01
CA PHE A 27 -7.94 7.77 -2.26
C PHE A 27 -8.65 7.90 -3.62
N LEU A 28 -8.05 7.37 -4.70
CA LEU A 28 -8.67 7.42 -6.03
C LEU A 28 -10.04 6.71 -6.06
N ILE A 29 -10.15 5.55 -5.41
CA ILE A 29 -11.39 4.78 -5.31
C ILE A 29 -12.44 5.54 -4.48
N PHE A 30 -12.04 6.15 -3.36
CA PHE A 30 -12.96 6.90 -2.50
C PHE A 30 -13.62 8.06 -3.23
N TYR A 31 -12.85 8.82 -4.01
CA TYR A 31 -13.37 9.93 -4.83
C TYR A 31 -13.95 9.47 -6.18
N ASN A 32 -14.00 8.16 -6.43
CA ASN A 32 -14.41 7.56 -7.70
C ASN A 32 -13.72 8.20 -8.93
N ILE A 33 -12.44 8.55 -8.79
CA ILE A 33 -11.66 9.14 -9.88
C ILE A 33 -11.59 8.12 -11.02
N PHE A 34 -11.73 8.58 -12.27
CA PHE A 34 -11.83 7.72 -13.46
C PHE A 34 -12.96 6.67 -13.43
N ASN A 35 -13.98 6.87 -12.60
CA ASN A 35 -15.06 5.91 -12.40
C ASN A 35 -14.55 4.52 -11.93
N LEU A 36 -13.49 4.52 -11.12
CA LEU A 36 -12.80 3.31 -10.65
C LEU A 36 -13.70 2.34 -9.88
N GLN A 37 -14.70 2.83 -9.15
CA GLN A 37 -15.62 1.95 -8.42
C GLN A 37 -16.39 1.03 -9.39
N THR A 38 -16.84 1.59 -10.52
CA THR A 38 -17.52 0.84 -11.58
C THR A 38 -16.53 -0.03 -12.36
N ALA A 39 -15.37 0.52 -12.73
CA ALA A 39 -14.37 -0.18 -13.52
C ALA A 39 -13.81 -1.43 -12.80
N LEU A 40 -13.70 -1.37 -11.48
CA LEU A 40 -13.25 -2.48 -10.64
C LEU A 40 -14.40 -3.40 -10.19
N GLY A 41 -15.65 -3.07 -10.53
CA GLY A 41 -16.84 -3.85 -10.16
C GLY A 41 -17.09 -3.89 -8.66
N PHE A 42 -16.76 -2.82 -7.93
CA PHE A 42 -16.99 -2.81 -6.49
C PHE A 42 -18.47 -2.65 -6.16
N PRO A 43 -19.07 -3.55 -5.36
CA PRO A 43 -20.41 -3.35 -4.84
C PRO A 43 -20.42 -2.14 -3.91
N THR A 44 -21.34 -1.22 -4.16
CA THR A 44 -21.45 0.08 -3.44
C THR A 44 -21.53 -0.08 -1.93
N GLU A 45 -22.19 -1.14 -1.47
CA GLU A 45 -22.36 -1.47 -0.06
C GLU A 45 -21.05 -1.89 0.62
N ALA A 46 -20.07 -2.41 -0.12
CA ALA A 46 -18.81 -2.91 0.43
C ALA A 46 -17.60 -2.02 0.12
N ILE A 47 -17.76 -0.90 -0.61
CA ILE A 47 -16.66 0.02 -0.94
C ILE A 47 -15.88 0.43 0.32
N GLY A 48 -16.59 0.72 1.42
CA GLY A 48 -15.96 1.05 2.69
C GLY A 48 -14.99 -0.03 3.18
N LEU A 49 -15.33 -1.31 3.03
CA LEU A 49 -14.47 -2.43 3.43
C LEU A 49 -13.22 -2.54 2.56
N TYR A 50 -13.33 -2.34 1.24
CA TYR A 50 -12.17 -2.31 0.34
C TYR A 50 -11.22 -1.16 0.69
N LEU A 51 -11.76 0.02 0.99
CA LEU A 51 -10.96 1.18 1.39
C LEU A 51 -10.23 0.95 2.72
N TRP A 52 -10.92 0.41 3.72
CA TRP A 52 -10.29 0.05 4.99
C TRP A 52 -9.19 -1.00 4.81
N THR A 53 -9.44 -2.00 3.97
CA THR A 53 -8.44 -3.01 3.61
C THR A 53 -7.18 -2.35 3.05
N PHE A 54 -7.33 -1.47 2.05
CA PHE A 54 -6.19 -0.82 1.42
C PHE A 54 -5.43 0.10 2.39
N ILE A 55 -6.14 0.85 3.24
CA ILE A 55 -5.51 1.73 4.22
C ILE A 55 -4.74 0.93 5.26
N ILE A 56 -5.34 -0.13 5.82
CA ILE A 56 -4.71 -0.95 6.86
C ILE A 56 -3.49 -1.69 6.28
N PHE A 57 -3.66 -2.42 5.18
CA PHE A 57 -2.54 -3.17 4.59
C PHE A 57 -1.47 -2.25 4.00
N GLY A 58 -1.85 -1.12 3.41
CA GLY A 58 -0.91 -0.10 2.94
C GLY A 58 -0.08 0.49 4.08
N SER A 59 -0.72 0.81 5.21
CA SER A 59 -0.03 1.32 6.41
C SER A 59 0.92 0.29 7.00
N LEU A 60 0.47 -0.96 7.16
CA LEU A 60 1.32 -2.06 7.65
C LEU A 60 2.52 -2.29 6.74
N SER A 61 2.32 -2.23 5.41
CA SER A 61 3.37 -2.34 4.41
C SER A 61 4.40 -1.22 4.55
N VAL A 62 3.96 0.04 4.71
CA VAL A 62 4.88 1.17 4.94
C VAL A 62 5.67 0.99 6.23
N ILE A 63 5.02 0.69 7.35
CA ILE A 63 5.68 0.56 8.65
C ILE A 63 6.75 -0.53 8.61
N SER A 64 6.41 -1.71 8.10
CA SER A 64 7.35 -2.83 7.98
C SER A 64 8.45 -2.56 6.96
N GLY A 65 8.14 -1.88 5.86
CA GLY A 65 9.12 -1.45 4.88
C GLY A 65 10.17 -0.50 5.47
N LEU A 66 9.73 0.46 6.29
CA LEU A 66 10.63 1.37 7.00
C LEU A 66 11.52 0.61 8.00
N PHE A 67 10.99 -0.37 8.74
CA PHE A 67 11.81 -1.19 9.64
C PHE A 67 12.90 -1.96 8.92
N LEU A 68 12.61 -2.56 7.77
CA LEU A 68 13.62 -3.25 6.95
C LEU A 68 14.66 -2.27 6.38
N PHE A 69 14.21 -1.10 5.93
CA PHE A 69 15.12 -0.10 5.35
C PHE A 69 16.15 0.41 6.37
N TYR A 70 15.72 0.61 7.61
CA TYR A 70 16.56 1.12 8.70
C TYR A 70 17.20 0.01 9.55
N GLU A 71 17.16 -1.24 9.10
CA GLU A 71 17.81 -2.35 9.80
C GLU A 71 19.33 -2.09 9.98
N PRO A 72 19.87 -2.23 11.22
CA PRO A 72 21.28 -1.97 11.54
C PRO A 72 22.30 -2.80 10.75
#